data_AF-A0A7C3QH74-F1
#
_entry.id   AF-A0A7C3QH74-F1
#
_cell.length_a   1.000
_cell.length_b   1.000
_cell.length_c   1.000
_cell.angle_alpha   90.00
_cell.angle_beta   90.00
_cell.angle_gamma   90.00
#
_symmetry.space_group_name_H-M   'P 1'
#
loop_
_entity.id
_entity.type
_entity.pdbx_description
1 polymer ?
#
loop_
_entity_poly.entity_id
_entity_poly.type
_entity_poly.pdbx_seq_one_letter_code
_entity_poly.pdbx_strand_id
1 'polypeptide(L)'
;MQWRPAARYTIDDWWPNRLDLRPLLRHAPAGDPMDERFDYAKEFAKLDLTAVKKDIEKVLTTSQDWWPADYGHYGGLMIRLAWHSAGTYRTIDG
;
A
#
# COMPACT_ATOMS: atom_id res chain seq x y z
N MET A 1 -3.15 9.10 10.99
CA MET A 1 -3.06 9.43 12.42
C MET A 1 -4.47 9.40 13.00
N GLN A 2 -4.89 8.27 13.57
CA GLN A 2 -6.20 8.14 14.22
C GLN A 2 -5.93 7.97 15.71
N TRP A 3 -6.21 9.02 16.48
CA TRP A 3 -6.03 9.05 17.92
C TRP A 3 -7.04 8.07 18.57
N ARG A 4 -6.53 7.06 19.28
CA ARG A 4 -7.35 6.19 20.16
C ARG A 4 -7.01 6.55 21.61
N PRO A 5 -7.98 6.99 22.44
CA PRO A 5 -7.75 6.96 23.88
C PRO A 5 -7.66 5.50 24.31
N ALA A 6 -6.70 5.20 25.19
CA ALA A 6 -6.44 3.86 25.69
C ALA A 6 -7.63 3.34 26.52
N ALA A 7 -8.52 2.57 25.90
CA ALA A 7 -9.36 1.63 26.63
C ALA A 7 -8.48 0.43 27.01
N ARG A 8 -8.24 0.25 28.31
CA ARG A 8 -7.29 -0.73 28.86
C ARG A 8 -7.68 -2.20 28.59
N TYR A 9 -8.92 -2.47 28.21
CA TYR A 9 -9.41 -3.78 27.78
C TYR A 9 -10.56 -3.62 26.78
N THR A 10 -10.63 -4.54 25.83
CA THR A 10 -11.67 -4.72 24.83
C THR A 10 -12.46 -6.00 25.11
N ILE A 11 -13.57 -6.19 24.39
CA ILE A 11 -14.36 -7.41 24.50
C ILE A 11 -13.57 -8.67 24.07
N ASP A 12 -12.52 -8.52 23.25
CA ASP A 12 -11.66 -9.62 22.83
C ASP A 12 -10.74 -10.09 23.96
N ASP A 13 -10.37 -9.19 24.88
CA ASP A 13 -9.54 -9.54 26.03
C ASP A 13 -10.30 -10.42 27.04
N TRP A 14 -11.62 -10.24 27.15
CA TRP A 14 -12.49 -11.06 28.00
C TRP A 14 -12.93 -12.38 27.35
N TRP A 15 -13.13 -12.36 26.03
CA TRP A 15 -13.55 -13.53 25.25
C TRP A 15 -12.64 -13.71 24.03
N PRO A 16 -11.41 -14.23 24.22
CA PRO A 16 -10.39 -14.28 23.17
C PRO A 16 -10.74 -15.19 21.99
N ASN A 17 -11.60 -16.19 22.21
CA ASN A 17 -12.05 -17.14 21.18
C ASN A 17 -13.45 -16.81 20.63
N ARG A 18 -14.01 -15.62 20.91
CA ARG A 18 -15.28 -15.19 20.33
C ARG A 18 -15.12 -15.08 18.81
N LEU A 19 -16.17 -15.47 18.08
CA LEU A 19 -16.22 -15.26 16.63
C LEU A 19 -16.06 -13.76 16.29
N ASP A 20 -15.04 -13.45 15.50
CA ASP A 20 -14.76 -12.11 15.02
C ASP A 20 -15.40 -11.86 13.65
N LEU A 21 -16.32 -10.88 13.58
CA LEU A 21 -17.00 -10.49 12.35
C LEU A 21 -16.32 -9.30 11.64
N ARG A 22 -15.32 -8.66 12.27
CA ARG A 22 -14.59 -7.52 11.67
C ARG A 22 -13.94 -7.82 10.32
N PRO A 23 -13.45 -9.05 10.01
CA PRO A 23 -12.93 -9.36 8.68
C PRO A 23 -13.95 -9.11 7.56
N LEU A 24 -15.25 -9.25 7.84
CA LEU A 24 -16.34 -9.00 6.89
C LEU A 24 -16.57 -7.49 6.62
N LEU A 25 -16.01 -6.62 7.46
CA LEU A 25 -16.08 -5.16 7.35
C LEU A 25 -14.84 -4.54 6.71
N ARG A 26 -13.83 -5.35 6.36
CA ARG A 26 -12.61 -4.85 5.70
C ARG A 26 -12.97 -4.23 4.35
N HIS A 27 -12.39 -3.07 4.05
CA HIS A 27 -12.62 -2.30 2.82
C HIS A 27 -14.07 -1.85 2.58
N ALA A 28 -14.82 -1.59 3.66
CA ALA A 28 -16.15 -0.99 3.53
C ALA A 28 -16.08 0.36 2.77
N PRO A 29 -17.07 0.70 1.90
CA PRO A 29 -17.03 1.91 1.07
C PRO A 29 -16.85 3.21 1.85
N ALA A 30 -17.36 3.28 3.08
CA ALA A 30 -17.20 4.46 3.94
C ALA A 30 -15.74 4.77 4.32
N GLY A 31 -14.82 3.80 4.15
CA GLY A 31 -13.38 3.97 4.35
C GLY A 31 -12.61 4.26 3.06
N ASP A 32 -13.25 4.20 1.89
CA ASP A 32 -12.63 4.51 0.61
C ASP A 32 -12.69 6.03 0.36
N PRO A 33 -11.55 6.72 0.16
CA PRO A 33 -11.55 8.15 -0.15
C PRO A 33 -11.99 8.47 -1.58
N MET A 34 -12.13 7.46 -2.45
CA MET A 34 -12.52 7.64 -3.85
C MET A 34 -14.04 7.85 -3.99
N ASP A 35 -14.46 8.50 -5.08
CA ASP A 35 -15.87 8.66 -5.43
C ASP A 35 -16.53 7.30 -5.69
N GLU A 36 -17.80 7.13 -5.32
CA GLU A 36 -18.57 5.89 -5.53
C GLU A 36 -18.60 5.44 -7.00
N ARG A 37 -18.42 6.35 -7.95
CA ARG A 37 -18.42 6.08 -9.40
C ARG A 37 -17.01 5.93 -9.98
N PHE A 38 -15.98 5.93 -9.15
CA PHE A 38 -14.60 5.80 -9.62
C PHE A 38 -14.31 4.39 -10.17
N ASP A 39 -13.70 4.32 -11.35
CA ASP A 39 -13.30 3.07 -12.00
C ASP A 39 -11.80 3.12 -12.32
N TYR A 40 -11.01 2.42 -11.51
CA TYR A 40 -9.56 2.37 -11.66
C TYR A 40 -9.13 1.79 -13.02
N ALA A 41 -9.82 0.76 -13.52
CA ALA A 41 -9.44 0.14 -14.79
C ALA A 41 -9.64 1.11 -15.96
N LYS A 42 -10.76 1.86 -15.94
CA LYS A 42 -11.04 2.90 -16.95
C LYS A 42 -10.05 4.06 -16.89
N GLU A 43 -9.66 4.51 -15.71
CA GLU A 43 -8.68 5.60 -15.58
C GLU A 43 -7.27 5.15 -15.91
N PHE A 44 -6.86 3.95 -15.50
CA PHE A 44 -5.56 3.37 -15.84
C PHE A 44 -5.39 3.18 -17.35
N ALA A 45 -6.45 2.77 -18.06
CA ALA A 45 -6.41 2.59 -19.52
C ALA A 45 -6.14 3.90 -20.29
N LYS A 46 -6.36 5.07 -19.68
CA LYS A 46 -6.08 6.39 -20.29
C LYS A 46 -4.66 6.89 -20.02
N LEU A 47 -3.91 6.20 -19.16
CA LEU A 47 -2.62 6.67 -18.68
C LEU A 47 -1.56 6.62 -19.78
N ASP A 48 -0.77 7.69 -19.91
CA ASP A 48 0.43 7.67 -20.76
C ASP A 48 1.55 6.90 -20.06
N LEU A 49 1.64 5.61 -20.36
CA LEU A 49 2.67 4.73 -19.80
C LEU A 49 4.09 5.10 -20.24
N THR A 50 4.25 5.79 -21.38
CA THR A 50 5.58 6.24 -21.84
C THR A 50 6.06 7.38 -20.96
N ALA A 51 5.18 8.36 -20.68
CA ALA A 51 5.48 9.45 -19.76
C ALA A 51 5.79 8.93 -18.35
N VAL A 52 4.96 8.03 -17.81
CA VAL A 52 5.16 7.47 -16.46
C VAL A 52 6.49 6.74 -16.33
N LYS A 53 6.86 5.90 -17.31
CA LYS A 53 8.16 5.20 -17.30
C LYS A 53 9.33 6.17 -17.32
N LYS A 54 9.25 7.20 -18.17
CA LYS A 54 10.29 8.23 -18.26
C LYS A 54 10.44 9.02 -16.95
N ASP A 55 9.32 9.33 -16.30
CA ASP A 55 9.34 10.01 -15.00
C ASP A 55 9.94 9.13 -13.90
N ILE A 56 9.66 7.83 -13.91
CA ILE A 56 10.31 6.87 -13.01
C ILE A 56 11.83 6.84 -13.24
N GLU A 57 12.27 6.72 -14.50
CA GLU A 57 13.70 6.75 -14.85
C GLU A 57 14.41 8.01 -14.33
N LYS A 58 13.76 9.16 -14.46
CA LYS A 58 14.27 10.42 -13.92
C LYS A 58 14.40 10.38 -12.39
N VAL A 59 13.39 9.89 -11.68
CA VAL A 59 13.43 9.78 -10.21
C VAL A 59 14.56 8.86 -9.78
N LEU A 60 14.79 7.76 -10.49
CA LEU A 60 15.82 6.78 -10.14
C LEU A 60 17.23 7.38 -10.08
N THR A 61 17.52 8.44 -10.84
CA THR A 61 18.82 9.14 -10.84
C THR A 61 18.79 10.51 -10.17
N THR A 62 17.66 10.92 -9.58
CA THR A 62 17.53 12.22 -8.90
C THR A 62 17.60 12.03 -7.39
N SER A 63 18.83 11.96 -6.86
CA SER A 63 19.09 11.76 -5.43
C SER A 63 18.43 12.84 -4.56
N GLN A 64 17.94 12.43 -3.39
CA GLN A 64 17.33 13.28 -2.38
C GLN A 64 18.21 13.32 -1.13
N ASP A 65 18.41 14.51 -0.55
CA ASP A 65 19.34 14.68 0.59
C ASP A 65 18.92 13.94 1.85
N TRP A 66 17.60 13.78 2.06
CA TRP A 66 17.05 13.07 3.20
C TRP A 66 17.15 11.54 3.08
N TRP A 67 17.42 11.03 1.88
CA TRP A 67 17.71 9.62 1.63
C TRP A 67 18.59 9.45 0.37
N PRO A 68 19.90 9.70 0.45
CA PRO A 68 20.76 9.74 -0.73
C PRO A 68 20.78 8.43 -1.52
N ALA A 69 20.88 8.52 -2.84
CA ALA A 69 20.94 7.36 -3.72
C ALA A 69 22.32 6.71 -3.70
N ASP A 70 22.38 5.42 -3.36
CA ASP A 70 23.60 4.62 -3.49
C ASP A 70 24.09 4.64 -4.94
N TYR A 71 25.38 4.93 -5.14
CA TYR A 71 25.99 5.07 -6.47
C TYR A 71 25.29 6.09 -7.39
N GLY A 72 24.55 7.04 -6.82
CA GLY A 72 23.76 8.02 -7.58
C GLY A 72 22.51 7.43 -8.25
N HIS A 73 22.06 6.22 -7.88
CA HIS A 73 20.92 5.58 -8.52
C HIS A 73 20.10 4.69 -7.57
N TYR A 74 18.79 4.95 -7.44
CA TYR A 74 17.86 4.17 -6.60
C TYR A 74 17.47 2.79 -7.17
N GLY A 75 18.16 2.29 -8.20
CA GLY A 75 17.73 1.11 -8.96
C GLY A 75 17.66 -0.13 -8.08
N GLY A 76 18.74 -0.41 -7.33
CA GLY A 76 18.79 -1.54 -6.39
C GLY A 76 17.72 -1.45 -5.30
N LEU A 77 17.48 -0.24 -4.77
CA LEU A 77 16.43 -0.01 -3.77
C LEU A 77 15.04 -0.31 -4.32
N MET A 78 14.71 0.18 -5.52
CA MET A 78 13.38 0.00 -6.12
C MET A 78 13.13 -1.44 -6.57
N ILE A 79 14.16 -2.14 -7.07
CA ILE A 79 14.07 -3.58 -7.37
C ILE A 79 13.77 -4.36 -6.08
N ARG A 80 14.51 -4.08 -5.01
CA ARG A 80 14.27 -4.73 -3.72
C ARG A 80 12.88 -4.41 -3.17
N LEU A 81 12.41 -3.17 -3.28
CA LEU A 81 11.06 -2.78 -2.89
C LEU A 81 10.00 -3.61 -3.64
N ALA A 82 10.11 -3.69 -4.97
CA ALA A 82 9.19 -4.47 -5.80
C ALA A 82 9.21 -5.96 -5.42
N TRP A 83 10.41 -6.52 -5.22
CA TRP A 83 10.57 -7.90 -4.74
C TRP A 83 9.89 -8.14 -3.39
N HIS A 84 10.15 -7.28 -2.40
CA HIS A 84 9.54 -7.42 -1.07
C HIS A 84 8.02 -7.20 -1.08
N SER A 85 7.51 -6.35 -1.98
CA SER A 85 6.07 -6.17 -2.17
C SER A 85 5.40 -7.44 -2.67
N ALA A 86 5.97 -8.09 -3.70
CA ALA A 86 5.43 -9.33 -4.26
C ALA A 86 5.70 -10.56 -3.37
N GLY A 87 6.82 -10.56 -2.64
CA GLY A 87 7.32 -11.71 -1.88
C GLY A 87 6.51 -12.10 -0.64
N THR A 88 5.41 -11.42 -0.36
CA THR A 88 4.48 -11.79 0.73
C THR A 88 3.42 -12.81 0.31
N TYR A 89 3.27 -13.05 -1.01
CA TYR A 89 2.32 -14.00 -1.58
C TYR A 89 2.56 -15.44 -1.11
N ARG A 90 1.47 -16.17 -0.83
CA ARG A 90 1.49 -17.58 -0.44
C ARG A 90 0.55 -18.39 -1.34
N THR A 91 0.99 -19.56 -1.77
CA THR A 91 0.22 -20.37 -2.72
C THR A 91 -1.04 -21.02 -2.13
N ILE A 92 -1.13 -21.15 -0.80
CA ILE A 92 -2.20 -21.91 -0.13
C ILE A 92 -3.48 -21.08 0.01
N ASP A 93 -3.35 -19.80 0.35
CA ASP A 93 -4.47 -18.90 0.68
C ASP A 93 -4.47 -17.58 -0.12
N GLY A 94 -3.49 -17.42 -1.01
CA GLY A 94 -3.34 -16.23 -1.87
C GLY A 94 -2.40 -15.19 -1.29
#